data_AF-A0A5C7TSU2-F1
#
_entry.id   AF-A0A5C7TSU2-F1
#
_cell.length_a   1.000
_cell.length_b   1.000
_cell.length_c   1.000
_cell.angle_alpha   90.00
_cell.angle_beta   90.00
_cell.angle_gamma   90.00
#
_symmetry.space_group_name_H-M   'P 1'
#
loop_
_entity.id
_entity.type
_entity.pdbx_description
1 polymer ?
#
loop_
_entity_poly.entity_id
_entity_poly.type
_entity_poly.pdbx_seq_one_letter_code
_entity_poly.pdbx_strand_id
1 'polypeptide(L)'
;MNKWTLLGVTLLVAGCQGVPAPLPVILKPKPAPEKVVELPKEQPAPVKPQLALQDDVATLGAWQNFRAEVLQMNAAQRDAVSKTLEKTPVGELQGLLLRLHPDTPYAVRFRAQNQLSEQLSRLPAGLAALLRWDYAYNQKLLESESAVKALGRLNGQQQDNLEKLQKQNADLQKKIEALTQIEAKLNQSGGG
;
A
#
# COMPACT_ATOMS: atom_id res chain seq x y z
N MET A 1 65.39 -13.01 2.45
CA MET A 1 65.80 -14.44 2.48
C MET A 1 64.51 -15.25 2.42
N ASN A 2 64.21 -16.18 1.52
CA ASN A 2 64.96 -16.82 0.44
C ASN A 2 63.98 -17.24 -0.66
N LYS A 3 64.39 -17.03 -1.91
CA LYS A 3 63.84 -17.60 -3.14
C LYS A 3 64.27 -19.06 -3.23
N TRP A 4 63.42 -19.97 -3.70
CA TRP A 4 63.85 -21.29 -4.19
C TRP A 4 63.24 -21.60 -5.55
N THR A 5 64.14 -21.70 -6.51
CA THR A 5 64.07 -22.13 -7.90
C THR A 5 64.15 -23.65 -8.02
N LEU A 6 63.49 -24.22 -9.04
CA LEU A 6 63.78 -25.52 -9.68
C LEU A 6 63.15 -25.42 -11.09
N LEU A 7 63.86 -25.10 -12.17
CA LEU A 7 64.98 -25.78 -12.87
C LEU A 7 64.55 -27.13 -13.49
N GLY A 8 64.30 -27.10 -14.79
CA GLY A 8 64.06 -28.27 -15.65
C GLY A 8 64.61 -27.98 -17.05
N VAL A 9 65.86 -28.37 -17.25
CA VAL A 9 66.63 -28.29 -18.50
C VAL A 9 66.30 -29.49 -19.38
N THR A 10 66.13 -29.28 -20.69
CA THR A 10 66.63 -30.26 -21.67
C THR A 10 67.08 -29.57 -22.96
N LEU A 11 68.38 -29.67 -23.22
CA LEU A 11 69.06 -29.43 -24.49
C LEU A 11 68.55 -30.40 -25.57
N LEU A 12 68.52 -29.97 -26.83
CA LEU A 12 68.93 -30.79 -27.98
C LEU A 12 69.48 -29.91 -29.12
N VAL A 13 70.80 -30.05 -29.31
CA VAL A 13 71.57 -30.24 -30.57
C VAL A 13 71.68 -29.11 -31.61
N ALA A 14 72.95 -28.88 -31.96
CA ALA A 14 73.48 -27.98 -32.98
C ALA A 14 73.31 -28.50 -34.42
N GLY A 15 73.27 -27.56 -35.36
CA GLY A 15 73.50 -27.80 -36.79
C GLY A 15 73.66 -26.46 -37.54
N CYS A 16 74.87 -26.14 -37.98
CA CYS A 16 75.20 -25.04 -38.89
C CYS A 16 74.43 -25.17 -40.22
N GLN A 17 74.11 -24.05 -40.89
CA GLN A 17 74.65 -23.66 -42.22
C GLN A 17 74.24 -22.20 -42.53
N GLY A 18 75.22 -21.39 -42.96
CA GLY A 18 75.01 -20.01 -43.40
C GLY A 18 74.51 -19.94 -44.83
N VAL A 19 73.59 -19.01 -45.10
CA VAL A 19 73.09 -18.62 -46.44
C VAL A 19 72.74 -17.12 -46.37
N PRO A 20 72.98 -16.32 -47.43
CA PRO A 20 73.25 -14.89 -47.31
C PRO A 20 71.98 -14.03 -47.17
N ALA A 21 72.18 -12.83 -46.61
CA ALA A 21 71.16 -11.82 -46.44
C ALA A 21 70.53 -11.39 -47.78
N PRO A 22 69.18 -11.40 -47.91
CA PRO A 22 68.49 -10.72 -48.99
C PRO A 22 68.37 -9.22 -48.68
N LEU A 23 68.55 -8.42 -49.73
CA LEU A 23 68.43 -6.96 -49.80
C LEU A 23 67.06 -6.44 -49.32
N PRO A 24 66.97 -5.15 -48.90
CA PRO A 24 65.81 -4.64 -48.20
C PRO A 24 64.58 -4.53 -49.11
N VAL A 25 63.50 -5.20 -48.72
CA VAL A 25 62.16 -5.00 -49.29
C VAL A 25 61.60 -3.71 -48.71
N ILE A 26 61.41 -2.69 -49.57
CA ILE A 26 60.65 -1.49 -49.21
C ILE A 26 59.18 -1.89 -49.02
N LEU A 27 58.78 -2.06 -47.77
CA LEU A 27 57.38 -2.26 -47.40
C LEU A 27 56.64 -0.92 -47.57
N LYS A 28 55.67 -0.88 -48.48
CA LYS A 28 54.68 0.21 -48.52
C LYS A 28 53.96 0.25 -47.16
N PRO A 29 53.68 1.43 -46.57
CA PRO A 29 53.01 1.51 -45.28
C PRO A 29 51.64 0.86 -45.34
N LYS A 30 51.40 -0.13 -44.47
CA LYS A 30 50.07 -0.67 -44.19
C LYS A 30 49.21 0.48 -43.61
N PRO A 31 47.98 0.73 -44.11
CA PRO A 31 47.11 1.71 -43.48
C PRO A 31 46.83 1.26 -42.04
N ALA A 32 46.98 2.17 -41.09
CA ALA A 32 46.64 1.91 -39.69
C ALA A 32 45.17 1.48 -39.61
N PRO A 33 44.83 0.49 -38.76
CA PRO A 33 43.44 0.10 -38.57
C PRO A 33 42.66 1.29 -38.04
N GLU A 34 41.60 1.69 -38.75
CA GLU A 34 40.64 2.66 -38.25
C GLU A 34 40.10 2.15 -36.92
N LYS A 35 40.40 2.91 -35.87
CA LYS A 35 39.85 2.69 -34.54
C LYS A 35 38.36 3.03 -34.66
N VAL A 36 37.51 2.01 -34.82
CA VAL A 36 36.06 2.16 -34.69
C VAL A 36 35.81 2.69 -33.29
N VAL A 37 35.54 3.99 -33.20
CA VAL A 37 35.05 4.62 -31.99
C VAL A 37 33.64 4.07 -31.81
N GLU A 38 33.47 3.07 -30.95
CA GLU A 38 32.16 2.75 -30.42
C GLU A 38 31.63 4.02 -29.75
N LEU A 39 30.61 4.64 -30.35
CA LEU A 39 29.91 5.74 -29.70
C LEU A 39 29.45 5.24 -28.31
N PRO A 40 29.72 6.00 -27.23
CA PRO A 40 29.17 5.69 -25.93
C PRO A 40 27.66 5.52 -26.09
N LYS A 41 27.13 4.33 -25.80
CA LYS A 41 25.68 4.11 -25.68
C LYS A 41 25.21 5.07 -24.60
N GLU A 42 24.57 6.15 -25.03
CA GLU A 42 23.97 7.14 -24.15
C GLU A 42 23.01 6.38 -23.24
N GLN A 43 23.35 6.32 -21.94
CA GLN A 43 22.46 5.71 -20.97
C GLN A 43 21.16 6.51 -21.02
N PRO A 44 20.00 5.89 -21.31
CA PRO A 44 18.75 6.61 -21.36
C PRO A 44 18.56 7.32 -20.02
N ALA A 45 18.35 8.64 -20.08
CA ALA A 45 18.17 9.46 -18.90
C ALA A 45 17.12 8.83 -17.97
N PRO A 46 17.31 8.89 -16.64
CA PRO A 46 16.37 8.29 -15.70
C PRO A 46 14.97 8.87 -15.96
N VAL A 47 14.08 8.03 -16.47
CA VAL A 47 12.69 8.39 -16.72
C VAL A 47 12.08 8.72 -15.36
N LYS A 48 11.62 9.96 -15.17
CA LYS A 48 10.90 10.34 -13.95
C LYS A 48 9.74 9.36 -13.76
N PRO A 49 9.59 8.72 -12.59
CA PRO A 49 8.49 7.81 -12.35
C PRO A 49 7.15 8.52 -12.60
N GLN A 50 6.41 8.07 -13.60
CA GLN A 50 5.08 8.57 -13.89
C GLN A 50 4.05 7.55 -13.41
N LEU A 51 2.95 8.05 -12.84
CA LEU A 51 1.80 7.22 -12.53
C LEU A 51 1.25 6.66 -13.84
N ALA A 52 1.22 5.33 -13.94
CA ALA A 52 0.73 4.60 -15.10
C ALA A 52 0.04 3.31 -14.64
N LEU A 53 -0.73 2.68 -15.52
CA LEU A 53 -1.33 1.37 -15.25
C LEU A 53 -0.42 0.26 -15.77
N GLN A 54 0.75 0.11 -15.15
CA GLN A 54 1.80 -0.84 -15.51
C GLN A 54 2.45 -1.41 -14.25
N ASP A 55 3.18 -2.53 -14.40
CA ASP A 55 3.81 -3.29 -13.31
C ASP A 55 5.33 -3.08 -13.22
N ASP A 56 5.91 -2.15 -13.99
CA ASP A 56 7.32 -1.85 -13.86
C ASP A 56 7.64 -1.18 -12.50
N VAL A 57 8.87 -1.38 -12.04
CA VAL A 57 9.31 -0.94 -10.70
C VAL A 57 9.16 0.57 -10.51
N ALA A 58 9.39 1.36 -11.57
CA ALA A 58 9.27 2.82 -11.48
C ALA A 58 7.81 3.24 -11.29
N THR A 59 6.88 2.67 -12.06
CA THR A 59 5.44 2.92 -11.90
C THR A 59 4.91 2.46 -10.54
N LEU A 60 5.30 1.26 -10.07
CA LEU A 60 4.89 0.80 -8.73
C LEU A 60 5.43 1.72 -7.62
N GLY A 61 6.67 2.18 -7.76
CA GLY A 61 7.26 3.18 -6.85
C GLY A 61 6.52 4.51 -6.88
N ALA A 62 6.09 4.98 -8.06
CA ALA A 62 5.29 6.19 -8.19
C ALA A 62 3.94 6.07 -7.46
N TRP A 63 3.25 4.93 -7.59
CA TRP A 63 2.00 4.67 -6.86
C TRP A 63 2.21 4.58 -5.35
N GLN A 64 3.29 3.96 -4.89
CA GLN A 64 3.63 3.94 -3.48
C GLN A 64 3.84 5.35 -2.92
N ASN A 65 4.58 6.20 -3.64
CA ASN A 65 4.81 7.59 -3.24
C ASN A 65 3.51 8.39 -3.23
N PHE A 66 2.69 8.27 -4.28
CA PHE A 66 1.38 8.94 -4.35
C PHE A 66 0.49 8.53 -3.17
N ARG A 67 0.43 7.24 -2.82
CA ARG A 67 -0.33 6.76 -1.65
C ARG A 67 0.19 7.38 -0.35
N ALA A 68 1.50 7.47 -0.17
CA ALA A 68 2.10 8.10 1.00
C ALA A 68 1.75 9.60 1.08
N GLU A 69 1.80 10.32 -0.04
CA GLU A 69 1.39 11.71 -0.15
C GLU A 69 -0.09 11.90 0.20
N VAL A 70 -0.98 11.06 -0.34
CA VAL A 70 -2.42 11.11 -0.05
C VAL A 70 -2.70 11.02 1.44
N LEU A 71 -1.98 10.18 2.18
CA LEU A 71 -2.14 10.02 3.63
C LEU A 71 -1.68 11.25 4.44
N GLN A 72 -0.88 12.14 3.85
CA GLN A 72 -0.46 13.40 4.48
C GLN A 72 -1.40 14.57 4.14
N MET A 73 -2.32 14.38 3.18
CA MET A 73 -3.22 15.44 2.75
C MET A 73 -4.39 15.60 3.72
N ASN A 74 -4.71 16.84 4.06
CA ASN A 74 -5.98 17.17 4.68
C ASN A 74 -7.14 17.14 3.65
N ALA A 75 -8.38 17.26 4.13
CA ALA A 75 -9.57 17.19 3.28
C ALA A 75 -9.58 18.24 2.15
N ALA A 76 -9.16 19.48 2.43
CA ALA A 76 -9.15 20.55 1.44
C ALA A 76 -8.09 20.31 0.34
N GLN A 77 -6.92 19.79 0.71
CA GLN A 77 -5.88 19.41 -0.24
C GLN A 77 -6.35 18.27 -1.15
N ARG A 78 -6.99 17.24 -0.59
CA ARG A 78 -7.54 16.14 -1.40
C ARG A 78 -8.61 16.62 -2.37
N ASP A 79 -9.49 17.52 -1.93
CA ASP A 79 -10.51 18.13 -2.79
C ASP A 79 -9.87 18.95 -3.93
N ALA A 80 -8.86 19.77 -3.62
CA ALA A 80 -8.12 20.52 -4.62
C ALA A 80 -7.45 19.61 -5.66
N VAL A 81 -6.74 18.56 -5.23
CA VAL A 81 -6.11 17.59 -6.13
C VAL A 81 -7.16 16.90 -6.99
N SER A 82 -8.28 16.47 -6.40
CA SER A 82 -9.35 15.77 -7.11
C SER A 82 -9.93 16.56 -8.30
N LYS A 83 -9.96 17.90 -8.18
CA LYS A 83 -10.44 18.81 -9.24
C LYS A 83 -9.46 18.97 -10.39
N THR A 84 -8.18 18.68 -10.16
CA THR A 84 -7.14 18.78 -11.19
C THR A 84 -6.90 17.47 -11.94
N LEU A 85 -7.52 16.37 -11.52
CA LEU A 85 -7.33 15.07 -12.14
C LEU A 85 -7.95 15.04 -13.54
N GLU A 86 -7.18 14.54 -14.50
CA GLU A 86 -7.67 14.28 -15.83
C GLU A 86 -8.65 13.10 -15.84
N LYS A 87 -9.59 13.09 -16.79
CA LYS A 87 -10.53 11.97 -17.00
C LYS A 87 -9.87 10.81 -17.75
N THR A 88 -8.80 10.28 -17.18
CA THR A 88 -8.05 9.13 -17.69
C THR A 88 -8.15 7.97 -16.70
N PRO A 89 -7.90 6.71 -17.11
CA PRO A 89 -7.89 5.59 -16.17
C PRO A 89 -6.93 5.77 -14.98
N VAL A 90 -5.80 6.44 -15.19
CA VAL A 90 -4.86 6.82 -14.13
C VAL A 90 -5.50 7.84 -13.19
N GLY A 91 -6.10 8.91 -13.74
CA GLY A 91 -6.80 9.92 -12.95
C GLY A 91 -7.99 9.38 -12.17
N GLU A 92 -8.75 8.44 -12.74
CA GLU A 92 -9.83 7.74 -12.05
C GLU A 92 -9.32 6.95 -10.84
N LEU A 93 -8.21 6.22 -11.01
CA LEU A 93 -7.58 5.46 -9.93
C LEU A 93 -7.02 6.40 -8.85
N GLN A 94 -6.36 7.50 -9.23
CA GLN A 94 -5.92 8.53 -8.29
C GLN A 94 -7.10 9.10 -7.48
N GLY A 95 -8.19 9.46 -8.16
CA GLY A 95 -9.41 9.99 -7.54
C GLY A 95 -10.09 8.97 -6.63
N LEU A 96 -9.94 7.68 -6.92
CA LEU A 96 -10.42 6.62 -6.06
C LEU A 96 -9.60 6.51 -4.78
N LEU A 97 -8.26 6.54 -4.87
CA LEU A 97 -7.38 6.48 -3.69
C LEU A 97 -7.56 7.70 -2.77
N LEU A 98 -7.75 8.91 -3.32
CA LEU A 98 -8.10 10.10 -2.53
C LEU A 98 -9.38 9.90 -1.70
N ARG A 99 -10.38 9.24 -2.28
CA ARG A 99 -11.66 8.95 -1.62
C ARG A 99 -11.57 7.81 -0.60
N LEU A 100 -10.54 6.97 -0.66
CA LEU A 100 -10.28 5.92 0.34
C LEU A 100 -9.55 6.44 1.59
N HIS A 101 -9.12 7.69 1.61
CA HIS A 101 -8.44 8.27 2.76
C HIS A 101 -9.26 8.10 4.06
N PRO A 102 -8.64 7.75 5.21
CA PRO A 102 -9.34 7.49 6.48
C PRO A 102 -10.31 8.58 6.91
N ASP A 103 -9.92 9.85 6.80
CA ASP A 103 -10.75 10.99 7.19
C ASP A 103 -11.93 11.29 6.26
N THR A 104 -11.99 10.65 5.09
CA THR A 104 -13.11 10.84 4.17
C THR A 104 -14.37 10.18 4.74
N PRO A 105 -15.59 10.75 4.64
CA PRO A 105 -16.77 10.17 5.27
C PRO A 105 -17.07 8.72 4.85
N TYR A 106 -17.60 7.92 5.78
CA TYR A 106 -17.91 6.49 5.60
C TYR A 106 -18.58 6.16 4.26
N ALA A 107 -19.66 6.86 3.92
CA ALA A 107 -20.44 6.57 2.71
C ALA A 107 -19.63 6.78 1.43
N VAL A 108 -18.70 7.73 1.43
CA VAL A 108 -17.81 8.00 0.30
C VAL A 108 -16.75 6.91 0.19
N ARG A 109 -16.11 6.53 1.31
CA ARG A 109 -15.15 5.43 1.35
C ARG A 109 -15.79 4.09 0.96
N PHE A 110 -17.01 3.82 1.38
CA PHE A 110 -17.75 2.60 1.02
C PHE A 110 -18.00 2.50 -0.50
N ARG A 111 -18.39 3.60 -1.15
CA ARG A 111 -18.55 3.62 -2.62
C ARG A 111 -17.20 3.43 -3.32
N ALA A 112 -16.15 4.10 -2.85
CA ALA A 112 -14.81 3.94 -3.41
C ALA A 112 -14.26 2.51 -3.22
N GLN A 113 -14.54 1.86 -2.09
CA GLN A 113 -14.20 0.47 -1.81
C GLN A 113 -14.79 -0.48 -2.85
N ASN A 114 -16.08 -0.33 -3.14
CA ASN A 114 -16.75 -1.17 -4.14
C ASN A 114 -16.18 -0.94 -5.54
N GLN A 115 -15.93 0.32 -5.90
CA GLN A 115 -15.28 0.66 -7.18
C GLN A 115 -13.86 0.06 -7.27
N LEU A 116 -13.07 0.08 -6.19
CA LEU A 116 -11.75 -0.52 -6.19
C LEU A 116 -11.83 -2.03 -6.36
N SER A 117 -12.79 -2.67 -5.67
CA SER A 117 -13.03 -4.12 -5.78
C SER A 117 -13.20 -4.56 -7.23
N GLU A 118 -13.97 -3.79 -8.01
CA GLU A 118 -14.21 -4.06 -9.42
C GLU A 118 -12.94 -3.84 -10.26
N GLN A 119 -12.20 -2.75 -10.00
CA GLN A 119 -11.00 -2.40 -10.74
C GLN A 119 -9.82 -3.36 -10.49
N LEU A 120 -9.67 -3.89 -9.27
CA LEU A 120 -8.56 -4.78 -8.90
C LEU A 120 -8.42 -6.00 -9.82
N SER A 121 -9.52 -6.47 -10.42
CA SER A 121 -9.52 -7.60 -11.36
C SER A 121 -8.96 -7.25 -12.75
N ARG A 122 -8.89 -5.96 -13.09
CA ARG A 122 -8.51 -5.44 -14.40
C ARG A 122 -7.13 -4.78 -14.40
N LEU A 123 -6.58 -4.51 -13.22
CA LEU A 123 -5.27 -3.92 -13.07
C LEU A 123 -4.16 -4.96 -13.31
N PRO A 124 -2.98 -4.50 -13.75
CA PRO A 124 -1.77 -5.31 -13.73
C PRO A 124 -1.54 -5.94 -12.35
N ALA A 125 -0.97 -7.14 -12.29
CA ALA A 125 -0.94 -7.97 -11.10
C ALA A 125 -0.16 -7.34 -9.94
N GLY A 126 0.96 -6.69 -10.23
CA GLY A 126 1.78 -5.98 -9.25
C GLY A 126 1.05 -4.76 -8.66
N LEU A 127 0.43 -3.95 -9.51
CA LEU A 127 -0.37 -2.79 -9.09
C LEU A 127 -1.61 -3.24 -8.31
N ALA A 128 -2.29 -4.29 -8.76
CA ALA A 128 -3.41 -4.88 -8.03
C ALA A 128 -2.97 -5.38 -6.65
N ALA A 129 -1.81 -6.05 -6.55
CA ALA A 129 -1.26 -6.50 -5.27
C ALA A 129 -0.92 -5.33 -4.33
N LEU A 130 -0.37 -4.24 -4.86
CA LEU A 130 -0.12 -3.01 -4.11
C LEU A 130 -1.42 -2.45 -3.49
N LEU A 131 -2.47 -2.32 -4.32
CA LEU A 131 -3.73 -1.69 -3.93
C LEU A 131 -4.66 -2.59 -3.10
N ARG A 132 -4.42 -3.91 -3.10
CA ARG A 132 -5.11 -4.83 -2.19
C ARG A 132 -4.89 -4.47 -0.72
N TRP A 133 -3.76 -3.85 -0.38
CA TRP A 133 -3.52 -3.35 0.97
C TRP A 133 -4.44 -2.17 1.32
N ASP A 134 -4.63 -1.21 0.42
CA ASP A 134 -5.58 -0.11 0.62
C ASP A 134 -7.01 -0.64 0.78
N TYR A 135 -7.38 -1.60 -0.09
CA TYR A 135 -8.68 -2.26 -0.04
C TYR A 135 -8.89 -2.97 1.30
N ALA A 136 -7.95 -3.82 1.74
CA ALA A 136 -8.08 -4.59 2.97
C ALA A 136 -8.11 -3.67 4.20
N TYR A 137 -7.27 -2.64 4.21
CA TYR A 137 -7.25 -1.65 5.29
C TYR A 137 -8.57 -0.90 5.39
N ASN A 138 -9.06 -0.33 4.28
CA ASN A 138 -10.32 0.41 4.30
C ASN A 138 -11.52 -0.50 4.59
N GLN A 139 -11.49 -1.78 4.18
CA GLN A 139 -12.49 -2.77 4.58
C GLN A 139 -12.58 -2.88 6.10
N LYS A 140 -11.44 -3.04 6.77
CA LYS A 140 -11.39 -3.15 8.24
C LYS A 140 -11.83 -1.87 8.93
N LEU A 141 -11.45 -0.72 8.38
CA LEU A 141 -11.89 0.58 8.89
C LEU A 141 -13.43 0.72 8.80
N LEU A 142 -14.03 0.41 7.65
CA LEU A 142 -15.47 0.43 7.45
C LEU A 142 -16.19 -0.54 8.40
N GLU A 143 -15.71 -1.78 8.52
CA GLU A 143 -16.25 -2.77 9.46
C GLU A 143 -16.24 -2.23 10.90
N SER A 144 -15.11 -1.68 11.35
CA SER A 144 -14.97 -1.14 12.70
C SER A 144 -15.90 0.04 12.97
N GLU A 145 -16.02 1.00 12.05
CA GLU A 145 -16.91 2.15 12.20
C GLU A 145 -18.38 1.71 12.26
N SER A 146 -18.75 0.74 11.41
CA SER A 146 -20.10 0.17 11.42
C SER A 146 -20.42 -0.57 12.72
N ALA A 147 -19.44 -1.29 13.29
CA ALA A 147 -19.57 -1.99 14.55
C ALA A 147 -19.73 -1.02 15.72
N VAL A 148 -18.93 0.04 15.78
CA VAL A 148 -19.07 1.10 16.80
C VAL A 148 -20.46 1.73 16.75
N LYS A 149 -20.97 2.03 15.55
CA LYS A 149 -22.33 2.58 15.38
C LYS A 149 -23.43 1.61 15.78
N ALA A 150 -23.23 0.30 15.56
CA ALA A 150 -24.16 -0.72 16.01
C ALA A 150 -24.16 -0.86 17.54
N LEU A 151 -22.97 -0.90 18.16
CA LEU A 151 -22.81 -0.97 19.61
C LEU A 151 -23.38 0.26 20.31
N GLY A 152 -23.19 1.46 19.76
CA GLY A 152 -23.78 2.68 20.31
C GLY A 152 -25.31 2.64 20.34
N ARG A 153 -25.94 2.11 19.28
CA ARG A 153 -27.39 1.92 19.22
C ARG A 153 -27.88 0.88 20.23
N LEU A 154 -27.17 -0.25 20.35
CA LEU A 154 -27.49 -1.29 21.33
C LEU A 154 -27.39 -0.77 22.76
N ASN A 155 -26.33 -0.02 23.07
CA ASN A 155 -26.13 0.56 24.40
C ASN A 155 -27.24 1.56 24.75
N GLY A 156 -27.63 2.43 23.80
CA GLY A 156 -28.78 3.32 23.98
C GLY A 156 -30.08 2.56 24.27
N GLN A 157 -30.36 1.50 23.51
CA GLN A 157 -31.52 0.65 23.76
C GLN A 157 -31.48 -0.05 25.12
N GLN A 158 -30.30 -0.49 25.57
CA GLN A 158 -30.14 -1.09 26.89
C GLN A 158 -30.37 -0.08 28.02
N GLN A 159 -29.90 1.15 27.85
CA GLN A 159 -30.13 2.23 28.79
C GLN A 159 -31.63 2.56 28.91
N ASP A 160 -32.33 2.72 27.80
CA ASP A 160 -33.78 2.96 27.78
C ASP A 160 -34.56 1.84 28.49
N ASN A 161 -34.17 0.59 28.25
CA ASN A 161 -34.77 -0.57 28.91
C ASN A 161 -34.52 -0.59 30.42
N LEU A 162 -33.30 -0.23 30.84
CA LEU A 162 -32.92 -0.16 32.24
C LEU A 162 -33.74 0.91 32.97
N GLU A 163 -33.89 2.09 32.38
CA GLU A 163 -34.72 3.17 32.93
C GLU A 163 -36.18 2.76 33.06
N LYS A 164 -36.72 2.07 32.05
CA LYS A 164 -38.09 1.54 32.10
C LYS A 164 -38.26 0.53 33.23
N LEU A 165 -37.31 -0.41 33.38
CA LEU A 165 -37.35 -1.41 34.45
C LEU A 165 -37.23 -0.76 35.84
N GLN A 166 -36.35 0.23 36.01
CA GLN A 166 -36.23 0.97 37.26
C GLN A 166 -37.54 1.67 37.64
N LYS A 167 -38.20 2.32 36.68
CA LYS A 167 -39.50 2.96 36.90
C LYS A 167 -40.58 1.94 37.29
N GLN A 168 -40.64 0.82 36.59
CA GLN A 168 -41.58 -0.26 36.93
C GLN A 168 -41.33 -0.82 38.34
N ASN A 169 -40.07 -0.99 38.72
CA ASN A 169 -39.69 -1.50 40.03
C ASN A 169 -40.09 -0.52 41.14
N ALA A 170 -39.84 0.77 40.95
CA ALA A 170 -40.29 1.81 41.88
C ALA A 170 -41.83 1.86 42.02
N ASP A 171 -42.57 1.69 40.92
CA ASP A 171 -44.04 1.63 40.96
C ASP A 171 -44.54 0.36 41.67
N LEU A 172 -43.90 -0.78 41.48
CA LEU A 172 -44.23 -2.03 42.20
C LEU A 172 -43.94 -1.92 43.70
N GLN A 173 -42.81 -1.30 44.09
CA GLN A 173 -42.48 -1.04 45.49
C GLN A 173 -43.57 -0.20 46.16
N LYS A 174 -44.02 0.89 45.53
CA LYS A 174 -45.13 1.70 46.04
C LYS A 174 -46.43 0.90 46.20
N LYS A 175 -46.73 -0.01 45.28
CA LYS A 175 -47.92 -0.88 45.39
C LYS A 175 -47.79 -1.86 46.56
N ILE A 176 -46.61 -2.45 46.77
CA ILE A 176 -46.35 -3.34 47.90
C ILE A 176 -46.52 -2.58 49.22
N GLU A 177 -45.95 -1.39 49.33
CA GLU A 177 -46.10 -0.54 50.52
C GLU A 177 -47.57 -0.21 50.79
N ALA A 178 -48.34 0.16 49.76
CA ALA A 178 -49.76 0.44 49.89
C ALA A 178 -50.56 -0.78 50.38
N LEU A 179 -50.31 -1.97 49.82
CA LEU A 179 -50.95 -3.21 50.25
C LEU A 179 -50.58 -3.57 51.69
N THR A 180 -49.31 -3.42 52.05
CA THR A 180 -48.82 -3.65 53.42
C THR A 180 -49.52 -2.74 54.42
N GLN A 181 -49.73 -1.47 54.07
CA GLN A 181 -50.49 -0.52 54.91
C GLN A 181 -51.96 -0.90 55.04
N ILE A 182 -52.58 -1.41 53.96
CA ILE A 182 -53.97 -1.90 54.00
C ILE A 182 -54.07 -3.10 54.94
N GLU A 183 -53.17 -4.07 54.82
CA GLU A 183 -53.12 -5.25 55.70
C GLU A 183 -52.93 -4.86 57.17
N ALA A 184 -52.02 -3.93 57.45
CA ALA A 184 -51.81 -3.42 58.80
C ALA A 184 -53.08 -2.77 59.40
N LYS A 185 -53.81 -1.98 58.60
CA LYS A 185 -55.09 -1.37 59.02
C LYS A 185 -56.17 -2.41 59.25
N LEU A 186 -56.29 -3.41 58.37
CA LEU A 186 -57.28 -4.47 58.50
C LEU A 186 -57.06 -5.29 59.77
N ASN A 187 -55.82 -5.68 60.07
CA ASN A 187 -55.46 -6.41 61.28
C ASN A 187 -55.74 -5.61 62.56
N GLN A 188 -55.62 -4.28 62.53
CA GLN A 188 -55.98 -3.42 63.66
C GLN A 188 -57.50 -3.27 63.83
N SER A 189 -58.27 -3.32 62.73
CA SER A 189 -59.74 -3.17 62.77
C SER A 189 -60.52 -4.45 63.10
N GLY A 190 -59.91 -5.63 62.92
CA GLY A 190 -60.55 -6.94 63.14
C GLY A 190 -60.27 -7.59 64.50
N GLY A 191 -59.56 -6.90 65.40
CA GLY A 191 -59.15 -7.41 66.72
C GLY A 191 -60.00 -6.95 67.91
N GLY A 192 -61.26 -6.57 67.68
CA GLY A 192 -62.21 -6.12 68.72
C GLY A 192 -63.34 -7.12 68.95
#